data_AF-A0A8J3Q812-F1
#
_entry.id   AF-A0A8J3Q812-F1
#
_cell.length_a   1.000
_cell.length_b   1.000
_cell.length_c   1.000
_cell.angle_alpha   90.00
_cell.angle_beta   90.00
_cell.angle_gamma   90.00
#
_symmetry.space_group_name_H-M   'P 1'
#
loop_
_entity.id
_entity.type
_entity.pdbx_description
1 polymer ?
#
loop_
_entity_poly.entity_id
_entity_poly.type
_entity_poly.pdbx_seq_one_letter_code
_entity_poly.pdbx_strand_id
1 'polypeptide(L)'
;MQMRLCCTAVGQSDDEVGVDLYMLWVAGSIHLPRTAEVCEDNNQDVHNTAFWEGTAFRNEWGQESDVAAPWRALRDSVQRVFSTSAINTDLAGHALVAIAQNYANNDAEAAETMNSLIADYRASDELPQPPGPLELENPGDPVQTTTGPDGTEVPVRDDDE
;
A
#
# COMPACT_ATOMS: atom_id res chain seq x y z
N MET A 1 -48.10 -30.55 -7.86
CA MET A 1 -46.65 -30.77 -7.63
C MET A 1 -45.98 -29.40 -7.70
N GLN A 2 -45.86 -28.72 -6.57
CA GLN A 2 -45.20 -27.40 -6.47
C GLN A 2 -44.03 -27.57 -5.51
N MET A 3 -42.85 -27.58 -6.10
CA MET A 3 -41.58 -27.71 -5.41
C MET A 3 -41.23 -26.32 -4.86
N ARG A 4 -41.43 -26.12 -3.55
CA ARG A 4 -40.90 -24.95 -2.84
C ARG A 4 -39.38 -25.09 -2.85
N LEU A 5 -38.73 -24.26 -3.65
CA LEU A 5 -37.31 -23.95 -3.50
C LEU A 5 -37.15 -23.32 -2.10
N CYS A 6 -36.70 -24.15 -1.15
CA CYS A 6 -36.15 -23.67 0.09
C CYS A 6 -34.79 -23.06 -0.27
N CYS A 7 -34.78 -21.75 -0.51
CA CYS A 7 -33.56 -20.98 -0.52
C CYS A 7 -33.07 -20.96 0.94
N THR A 8 -32.21 -21.91 1.30
CA THR A 8 -31.41 -21.81 2.53
C THR A 8 -30.44 -20.66 2.33
N ALA A 9 -30.91 -19.44 2.61
CA ALA A 9 -30.03 -18.43 3.16
C ALA A 9 -29.52 -19.04 4.47
N VAL A 10 -28.25 -19.44 4.49
CA VAL A 10 -27.55 -19.72 5.75
C VAL A 10 -27.55 -18.38 6.46
N GLY A 11 -28.52 -18.18 7.36
CA GLY A 11 -28.59 -17.00 8.20
C GLY A 11 -27.44 -17.09 9.18
N GLN A 12 -26.34 -16.40 8.89
CA GLN A 12 -25.41 -16.00 9.94
C GLN A 12 -26.22 -15.17 10.94
N SER A 13 -26.03 -15.42 12.23
CA SER A 13 -26.64 -14.55 13.25
C SER A 13 -26.06 -13.13 13.12
N ASP A 14 -26.81 -12.10 13.50
CA ASP A 14 -26.37 -10.71 13.38
C ASP A 14 -25.06 -10.45 14.16
N ASP A 15 -24.80 -11.23 15.21
CA ASP A 15 -23.51 -11.31 15.92
C ASP A 15 -22.32 -11.77 15.04
N GLU A 16 -22.53 -12.77 14.18
CA GLU A 16 -21.49 -13.27 13.26
C GLU A 16 -21.20 -12.22 12.18
N VAL A 17 -22.25 -11.55 11.69
CA VAL A 17 -22.11 -10.46 10.72
C VAL A 17 -21.33 -9.29 11.35
N GLY A 18 -21.66 -8.89 12.57
CA GLY A 18 -20.92 -7.83 13.29
C GLY A 18 -19.43 -8.15 13.48
N VAL A 19 -19.10 -9.43 13.76
CA VAL A 19 -17.70 -9.90 13.84
C VAL A 19 -17.03 -9.83 12.48
N ASP A 20 -17.68 -10.27 11.40
CA ASP A 20 -17.12 -10.21 10.04
C ASP A 20 -16.85 -8.76 9.61
N LEU A 21 -17.77 -7.82 9.92
CA LEU A 21 -17.58 -6.39 9.67
C LEU A 21 -16.42 -5.80 10.49
N TYR A 22 -16.26 -6.23 11.74
CA TYR A 22 -15.10 -5.87 12.55
C TYR A 22 -13.80 -6.37 11.91
N MET A 23 -13.76 -7.60 11.41
CA MET A 23 -12.57 -8.15 10.74
C MET A 23 -12.23 -7.38 9.45
N LEU A 24 -13.25 -6.98 8.68
CA LEU A 24 -13.07 -6.10 7.52
C LEU A 24 -12.53 -4.73 7.92
N TRP A 25 -13.03 -4.16 9.02
CA TRP A 25 -12.50 -2.90 9.55
C TRP A 25 -11.05 -3.04 10.02
N VAL A 26 -10.68 -4.12 10.71
CA VAL A 26 -9.29 -4.37 11.14
C VAL A 26 -8.37 -4.50 9.93
N ALA A 27 -8.77 -5.29 8.93
CA ALA A 27 -8.00 -5.43 7.70
C ALA A 27 -7.80 -4.08 7.00
N GLY A 28 -8.87 -3.30 6.85
CA GLY A 28 -8.85 -2.04 6.12
C GLY A 28 -8.19 -0.87 6.86
N SER A 29 -8.33 -0.82 8.19
CA SER A 29 -7.81 0.30 9.00
C SER A 29 -6.41 0.07 9.54
N ILE A 30 -5.92 -1.17 9.59
CA ILE A 30 -4.64 -1.49 10.23
C ILE A 30 -3.72 -2.25 9.28
N HIS A 31 -4.15 -3.41 8.78
CA HIS A 31 -3.23 -4.30 8.05
C HIS A 31 -2.85 -3.79 6.68
N LEU A 32 -3.82 -3.30 5.91
CA LEU A 32 -3.55 -2.77 4.57
C LEU A 32 -2.73 -1.48 4.62
N PRO A 33 -3.08 -0.46 5.42
CA PRO A 33 -2.24 0.73 5.56
C PRO A 33 -0.78 0.44 5.97
N ARG A 34 -0.55 -0.48 6.93
CA ARG A 34 0.83 -0.90 7.27
C ARG A 34 1.57 -1.59 6.14
N THR A 35 0.85 -2.34 5.32
CA THR A 35 1.45 -2.97 4.15
C THR A 35 1.81 -1.91 3.10
N ALA A 36 1.04 -0.83 3.02
CA ALA A 36 1.38 0.32 2.19
C ALA A 36 2.62 1.06 2.70
N GLU A 37 2.75 1.31 4.02
CA GLU A 37 3.97 1.87 4.63
C GLU A 37 5.21 1.04 4.27
N VAL A 38 5.13 -0.30 4.39
CA VAL A 38 6.23 -1.19 4.00
C VAL A 38 6.57 -1.08 2.50
N CYS A 39 5.58 -0.87 1.63
CA CYS A 39 5.85 -0.64 0.21
C CYS A 39 6.55 0.70 -0.02
N GLU A 40 6.17 1.76 0.70
CA GLU A 40 6.82 3.08 0.63
C GLU A 40 8.26 3.03 1.13
N ASP A 41 8.50 2.40 2.28
CA ASP A 41 9.86 2.19 2.84
C ASP A 41 10.75 1.46 1.82
N ASN A 42 10.25 0.39 1.22
CA ASN A 42 10.98 -0.35 0.19
C ASN A 42 11.21 0.47 -1.08
N ASN A 43 10.26 1.32 -1.46
CA ASN A 43 10.44 2.24 -2.58
C ASN A 43 11.59 3.21 -2.29
N GLN A 44 11.59 3.81 -1.10
CA GLN A 44 12.64 4.73 -0.65
C GLN A 44 14.01 4.04 -0.59
N ASP A 45 14.08 2.82 -0.08
CA ASP A 45 15.32 2.03 -0.06
C ASP A 45 15.87 1.79 -1.47
N VAL A 46 15.00 1.47 -2.43
CA VAL A 46 15.38 1.30 -3.83
C VAL A 46 15.78 2.64 -4.47
N HIS A 47 15.08 3.73 -4.15
CA HIS A 47 15.46 5.09 -4.57
C HIS A 47 16.88 5.44 -4.09
N ASN A 48 17.17 5.20 -2.82
CA ASN A 48 18.47 5.49 -2.20
C ASN A 48 19.64 4.73 -2.86
N THR A 49 19.39 3.62 -3.57
CA THR A 49 20.45 2.93 -4.34
C THR A 49 21.04 3.80 -5.46
N ALA A 50 20.26 4.75 -6.01
CA ALA A 50 20.69 5.66 -7.07
C ALA A 50 21.94 6.47 -6.70
N PHE A 51 22.08 6.81 -5.41
CA PHE A 51 23.20 7.59 -4.90
C PHE A 51 24.57 6.94 -5.18
N TRP A 52 24.65 5.61 -5.13
CA TRP A 52 25.91 4.88 -5.28
C TRP A 52 26.24 4.48 -6.72
N GLU A 53 25.27 4.58 -7.64
CA GLU A 53 25.41 4.05 -9.00
C GLU A 53 26.55 4.67 -9.79
N GLY A 54 26.76 5.99 -9.62
CA GLY A 54 27.85 6.69 -10.28
C GLY A 54 29.24 6.17 -9.90
N THR A 55 29.38 5.60 -8.71
CA THR A 55 30.62 4.93 -8.26
C THR A 55 30.63 3.44 -8.56
N ALA A 56 29.47 2.77 -8.49
CA ALA A 56 29.36 1.33 -8.69
C ALA A 56 29.57 0.92 -10.15
N PHE A 57 29.15 1.75 -11.10
CA PHE A 57 29.19 1.44 -12.53
C PHE A 57 30.25 2.19 -13.33
N ARG A 58 31.12 2.98 -12.70
CA ARG A 58 32.24 3.66 -13.39
C ARG A 58 33.57 3.03 -13.03
N ASN A 59 34.41 2.80 -14.03
CA ASN A 59 35.79 2.38 -13.81
C ASN A 59 36.71 3.56 -13.44
N GLU A 60 37.99 3.27 -13.18
CA GLU A 60 39.00 4.29 -12.81
C GLU A 60 39.23 5.37 -13.89
N TRP A 61 38.81 5.11 -15.13
CA TRP A 61 38.91 6.01 -16.28
C TRP A 61 37.60 6.80 -16.52
N GLY A 62 36.61 6.64 -15.64
CA GLY A 62 35.30 7.29 -15.75
C GLY A 62 34.37 6.68 -16.80
N GLN A 63 34.73 5.54 -17.39
CA GLN A 63 33.88 4.84 -18.35
C GLN A 63 32.78 4.09 -17.60
N GLU A 64 31.55 4.30 -18.03
CA GLU A 64 30.38 3.61 -17.49
C GLU A 64 30.31 2.16 -18.02
N SER A 65 29.90 1.24 -17.16
CA SER A 65 29.70 -0.16 -17.49
C SER A 65 28.44 -0.35 -18.33
N ASP A 66 28.49 -1.27 -19.30
CA ASP A 66 27.34 -1.64 -20.13
C ASP A 66 26.12 -2.15 -19.32
N VAL A 67 26.32 -2.55 -18.05
CA VAL A 67 25.24 -2.99 -17.16
C VAL A 67 24.52 -1.84 -16.44
N ALA A 68 25.03 -0.60 -16.50
CA ALA A 68 24.46 0.53 -15.77
C ALA A 68 23.04 0.87 -16.23
N ALA A 69 22.83 0.96 -17.55
CA ALA A 69 21.52 1.23 -18.14
C ALA A 69 20.48 0.15 -17.81
N PRO A 70 20.72 -1.16 -18.04
CA PRO A 70 19.74 -2.18 -17.68
C PRO A 70 19.50 -2.28 -16.16
N TRP A 71 20.48 -1.93 -15.32
CA TRP A 71 20.28 -1.84 -13.87
C TRP A 71 19.32 -0.70 -13.50
N ARG A 72 19.52 0.51 -14.03
CA ARG A 72 18.63 1.66 -13.79
C ARG A 72 17.19 1.35 -14.21
N ALA A 73 17.00 0.76 -15.38
CA ALA A 73 15.68 0.35 -15.87
C ALA A 73 15.00 -0.67 -14.93
N LEU A 74 15.75 -1.60 -14.34
CA LEU A 74 15.23 -2.52 -13.34
C LEU A 74 14.85 -1.78 -12.05
N ARG A 75 15.73 -0.93 -11.52
CA ARG A 75 15.48 -0.12 -10.33
C ARG A 75 14.19 0.69 -10.47
N ASP A 76 14.04 1.41 -11.57
CA ASP A 76 12.88 2.27 -11.81
C ASP A 76 11.58 1.44 -11.96
N SER A 77 11.69 0.25 -12.56
CA SER A 77 10.56 -0.69 -12.63
C SER A 77 10.14 -1.19 -11.25
N VAL A 78 11.10 -1.49 -10.38
CA VAL A 78 10.86 -1.92 -9.00
C VAL A 78 10.23 -0.80 -8.16
N GLN A 79 10.75 0.43 -8.26
CA GLN A 79 10.16 1.61 -7.60
C GLN A 79 8.69 1.80 -8.01
N ARG A 80 8.40 1.70 -9.31
CA ARG A 80 7.02 1.82 -9.81
C ARG A 80 6.09 0.74 -9.25
N VAL A 81 6.56 -0.49 -9.11
CA VAL A 81 5.78 -1.58 -8.49
C VAL A 81 5.50 -1.26 -7.02
N PHE A 82 6.50 -0.82 -6.26
CA PHE A 82 6.29 -0.48 -4.85
C PHE A 82 5.36 0.71 -4.66
N SER A 83 5.55 1.80 -5.40
CA SER A 83 4.64 2.96 -5.40
C SER A 83 3.20 2.56 -5.73
N THR A 84 3.00 1.78 -6.80
CA THR A 84 1.66 1.32 -7.22
C THR A 84 1.03 0.40 -6.17
N SER A 85 1.83 -0.49 -5.57
CA SER A 85 1.36 -1.38 -4.51
C SER A 85 0.96 -0.61 -3.26
N ALA A 86 1.73 0.40 -2.83
CA ALA A 86 1.40 1.25 -1.69
C ALA A 86 0.04 1.91 -1.89
N ILE A 87 -0.13 2.63 -3.01
CA ILE A 87 -1.37 3.33 -3.36
C ILE A 87 -2.56 2.35 -3.42
N ASN A 88 -2.43 1.23 -4.13
CA ASN A 88 -3.53 0.28 -4.28
C ASN A 88 -3.92 -0.38 -2.95
N THR A 89 -2.95 -0.62 -2.09
CA THR A 89 -3.18 -1.23 -0.78
C THR A 89 -3.87 -0.26 0.17
N ASP A 90 -3.46 1.01 0.18
CA ASP A 90 -4.12 2.07 0.93
C ASP A 90 -5.57 2.29 0.46
N LEU A 91 -5.78 2.40 -0.85
CA LEU A 91 -7.12 2.53 -1.45
C LEU A 91 -8.00 1.33 -1.13
N ALA A 92 -7.45 0.12 -1.17
CA ALA A 92 -8.17 -1.09 -0.76
C ALA A 92 -8.52 -1.04 0.74
N GLY A 93 -7.62 -0.54 1.58
CA GLY A 93 -7.87 -0.32 3.00
C GLY A 93 -9.06 0.58 3.25
N HIS A 94 -9.05 1.77 2.64
CA HIS A 94 -10.17 2.72 2.67
C HIS A 94 -11.48 2.10 2.16
N ALA A 95 -11.43 1.32 1.08
CA ALA A 95 -12.62 0.67 0.53
C ALA A 95 -13.21 -0.38 1.50
N LEU A 96 -12.39 -1.19 2.17
CA LEU A 96 -12.85 -2.18 3.15
C LEU A 96 -13.52 -1.51 4.36
N VAL A 97 -12.90 -0.46 4.90
CA VAL A 97 -13.49 0.33 6.00
C VAL A 97 -14.83 0.92 5.58
N ALA A 98 -14.90 1.50 4.37
CA ALA A 98 -16.14 2.06 3.84
C ALA A 98 -17.23 0.99 3.69
N ILE A 99 -16.90 -0.19 3.16
CA ILE A 99 -17.85 -1.31 3.03
C ILE A 99 -18.38 -1.74 4.40
N ALA A 100 -17.48 -1.94 5.38
CA ALA A 100 -17.85 -2.37 6.72
C ALA A 100 -18.82 -1.38 7.38
N GLN A 101 -18.50 -0.07 7.29
CA GLN A 101 -19.35 1.00 7.82
C GLN A 101 -20.69 1.10 7.09
N ASN A 102 -20.70 0.98 5.76
CA ASN A 102 -21.93 1.10 4.98
C ASN A 102 -22.89 -0.05 5.29
N TYR A 103 -22.37 -1.26 5.50
CA TYR A 103 -23.21 -2.37 5.94
C TYR A 103 -23.73 -2.16 7.36
N ALA A 104 -22.87 -1.81 8.31
CA ALA A 104 -23.27 -1.50 9.69
C ALA A 104 -24.35 -0.40 9.76
N ASN A 105 -24.29 0.62 8.91
CA ASN A 105 -25.32 1.67 8.88
C ASN A 105 -26.72 1.16 8.49
N ASN A 106 -26.83 -0.02 7.88
CA ASN A 106 -28.09 -0.62 7.47
C ASN A 106 -28.57 -1.74 8.42
N ASP A 107 -27.75 -2.13 9.40
CA ASP A 107 -28.04 -3.22 10.33
C ASP A 107 -27.61 -2.84 11.76
N ALA A 108 -28.59 -2.56 12.62
CA ALA A 108 -28.35 -2.04 13.97
C ALA A 108 -27.67 -3.06 14.90
N GLU A 109 -27.99 -4.35 14.79
CA GLU A 109 -27.41 -5.39 15.64
C GLU A 109 -25.96 -5.66 15.22
N ALA A 110 -25.71 -5.80 13.92
CA ALA A 110 -24.35 -5.94 13.40
C ALA A 110 -23.48 -4.71 13.71
N ALA A 111 -24.06 -3.51 13.65
CA ALA A 111 -23.38 -2.27 14.04
C ALA A 111 -23.03 -2.23 15.53
N GLU A 112 -23.93 -2.66 16.41
CA GLU A 112 -23.67 -2.70 17.85
C GLU A 112 -22.48 -3.62 18.15
N THR A 113 -22.51 -4.84 17.61
CA THR A 113 -21.44 -5.83 17.77
C THR A 113 -20.11 -5.31 17.20
N MET A 114 -20.11 -4.80 15.97
CA MET A 114 -18.90 -4.22 15.36
C MET A 114 -18.34 -3.06 16.19
N ASN A 115 -19.18 -2.13 16.63
CA ASN A 115 -18.74 -0.96 17.40
C ASN A 115 -18.23 -1.34 18.79
N SER A 116 -18.81 -2.35 19.43
CA SER A 116 -18.31 -2.91 20.69
C SER A 116 -16.89 -3.44 20.50
N LEU A 117 -16.65 -4.25 19.46
CA LEU A 117 -15.33 -4.82 19.18
C LEU A 117 -14.29 -3.73 18.82
N ILE A 118 -14.69 -2.67 18.10
CA ILE A 118 -13.82 -1.52 17.84
C ILE A 118 -13.48 -0.77 19.13
N ALA A 119 -14.44 -0.62 20.05
CA ALA A 119 -14.21 0.02 21.33
C ALA A 119 -13.23 -0.81 22.20
N ASP A 120 -13.43 -2.12 22.27
CA ASP A 120 -12.53 -3.05 22.98
C ASP A 120 -11.13 -3.02 22.38
N TYR A 121 -11.02 -3.00 21.05
CA TYR A 121 -9.75 -2.86 20.35
C TYR A 121 -9.01 -1.58 20.74
N ARG A 122 -9.70 -0.44 20.70
CA ARG A 122 -9.11 0.87 21.00
C ARG A 122 -8.73 1.03 22.48
N ALA A 123 -9.41 0.30 23.36
CA ALA A 123 -9.08 0.27 24.78
C ALA A 123 -7.87 -0.65 25.09
N SER A 124 -7.44 -1.46 24.13
CA SER A 124 -6.30 -2.37 24.31
C SER A 124 -4.97 -1.67 24.03
N ASP A 125 -4.13 -1.58 25.07
CA ASP A 125 -2.73 -1.12 24.96
C ASP A 125 -1.82 -2.14 24.27
N GLU A 126 -2.27 -3.39 24.12
CA GLU A 126 -1.49 -4.47 23.51
C GLU A 126 -1.63 -4.50 21.98
N LEU A 127 -2.70 -3.90 21.44
CA LEU A 127 -3.03 -4.02 20.03
C LEU A 127 -2.44 -2.88 19.19
N PRO A 128 -1.99 -3.19 17.97
CA PRO A 128 -1.28 -2.20 17.17
C PRO A 128 -2.24 -1.14 16.63
N GLN A 129 -2.15 0.12 17.07
CA GLN A 129 -3.10 1.14 16.62
C GLN A 129 -3.11 1.31 15.08
N PRO A 130 -4.27 1.67 14.48
CA PRO A 130 -4.32 2.07 13.09
C PRO A 130 -3.22 3.10 12.83
N PRO A 131 -2.41 2.94 11.78
CA PRO A 131 -1.45 3.97 11.43
C PRO A 131 -2.18 5.29 11.17
N GLY A 132 -1.44 6.40 11.27
CA GLY A 132 -1.94 7.68 10.82
C GLY A 132 -2.32 7.65 9.33
N PRO A 133 -2.99 8.68 8.80
CA PRO A 133 -3.10 8.85 7.36
C PRO A 133 -1.70 8.69 6.76
N LEU A 134 -1.58 7.91 5.69
CA LEU A 134 -0.34 7.87 4.93
C LEU A 134 -0.07 9.29 4.45
N GLU A 135 0.93 9.93 5.06
CA GLU A 135 1.58 11.06 4.44
C GLU A 135 2.35 10.44 3.28
N LEU A 136 1.79 10.53 2.08
CA LEU A 136 2.50 10.27 0.83
C LEU A 136 3.63 11.30 0.74
N GLU A 137 4.65 11.14 1.58
CA GLU A 137 5.91 11.86 1.51
C GLU A 137 6.53 11.36 0.22
N ASN A 138 6.25 12.11 -0.86
CA ASN A 138 6.86 12.04 -2.18
C ASN A 138 7.64 10.73 -2.39
N PRO A 139 7.01 9.65 -2.89
CA PRO A 139 7.51 8.27 -2.80
C PRO A 139 8.81 8.00 -3.60
N GLY A 140 9.56 9.05 -3.94
CA GLY A 140 10.56 9.09 -4.98
C GLY A 140 9.84 8.91 -6.30
N ASP A 141 9.67 10.00 -7.07
CA ASP A 141 9.49 9.78 -8.50
C ASP A 141 10.70 8.98 -9.01
N PRO A 142 10.50 8.06 -9.99
CA PRO A 142 11.63 7.47 -10.69
C PRO A 142 12.56 8.60 -11.12
N VAL A 143 13.85 8.47 -10.80
CA VAL A 143 14.84 9.51 -11.10
C VAL A 143 14.65 9.93 -12.56
N GLN A 144 14.21 11.17 -12.78
CA GLN A 144 13.97 11.61 -14.15
C GLN A 144 15.28 11.55 -14.90
N THR A 145 15.28 11.01 -16.11
CA THR A 145 16.48 11.01 -16.96
C THR A 145 16.24 11.90 -18.16
N THR A 146 17.21 12.76 -18.46
CA THR A 146 17.29 13.47 -19.74
C THR A 146 18.18 12.71 -20.71
N THR A 147 17.76 12.61 -21.96
CA THR A 147 18.61 12.04 -23.02
C THR A 147 19.63 13.08 -23.45
N GLY A 148 20.91 12.81 -23.18
CA GLY A 148 22.04 13.59 -23.64
C GLY A 148 22.19 13.57 -25.17
N PRO A 149 22.96 14.52 -25.75
CA PRO A 149 23.15 14.63 -27.19
C PRO A 149 23.88 13.44 -27.84
N ASP A 150 24.50 12.56 -27.05
CA ASP A 150 25.11 11.30 -27.45
C ASP A 150 24.19 10.08 -27.26
N GLY A 151 22.94 10.30 -26.84
CA GLY A 151 21.95 9.26 -26.58
C GLY A 151 22.05 8.63 -25.18
N THR A 152 22.93 9.13 -24.31
CA THR A 152 23.02 8.63 -22.93
C THR A 152 21.88 9.16 -22.06
N GLU A 153 21.26 8.30 -21.25
CA GLU A 153 20.30 8.73 -20.23
C GLU A 153 21.04 9.25 -19.02
N VAL A 154 20.88 10.54 -18.73
CA VAL A 154 21.53 11.23 -17.60
C VAL A 154 20.46 11.54 -16.57
N PRO A 155 20.62 11.11 -15.30
CA PRO A 155 19.77 11.59 -14.21
C PRO A 155 19.67 13.11 -14.22
N VAL A 156 18.45 13.64 -14.26
CA VAL A 156 18.16 15.02 -13.88
C VAL A 156 18.56 15.11 -12.43
N ARG A 157 19.60 15.89 -12.15
CA ARG A 157 19.93 16.25 -10.78
C ARG A 157 18.84 17.17 -10.29
N ASP A 158 18.19 16.79 -9.20
CA ASP A 158 17.42 17.71 -8.37
C ASP A 158 18.39 18.66 -7.63
N ASP A 159 19.26 19.33 -8.38
CA ASP A 159 20.00 20.49 -7.89
C ASP A 159 19.08 21.68 -8.17
N ASP A 160 18.07 21.93 -7.31
CA ASP A 160 17.43 23.25 -7.05
C ASP A 160 16.14 23.08 -6.19
N GLU A 161 16.27 22.74 -4.90
CA GLU A 161 15.45 23.30 -3.80
C GLU A 161 16.29 23.48 -2.52
#